data_AF-A0A819M2B4-F1
#
_entry.id   AF-A0A819M2B4-F1
#
_cell.length_a   1.000
_cell.length_b   1.000
_cell.length_c   1.000
_cell.angle_alpha   90.00
_cell.angle_beta   90.00
_cell.angle_gamma   90.00
#
_symmetry.space_group_name_H-M   'P 1'
#
loop_
_entity.id
_entity.type
_entity.pdbx_description
1 polymer ?
#
loop_
_entity_poly.entity_id
_entity_poly.type
_entity_poly.pdbx_seq_one_letter_code
_entity_poly.pdbx_strand_id
1 'polypeptide(L)'
;LNLAFSQRSDIVSLAANDYFTVSHSIPNTSTAGFYRPLTLSTGGTSTTSRWNITASIDVRVRPDNGLINTPPLANVMSPQGIPLNIPTQIVISTFDIDGDNVRCRWSNSSLECGNVCFPTTIPSSTILSSNCTLTITGNVTNSWYCASIQVEDFIDTNLMAVAMSSVPVQFLIYVYPPQNCPVPSLSSPSTCIGVQVGVPYTVTLAAVNNCGSTSNISDIAVQAFSGIVEGPIIQLDPPNGTSYEKNITYTPLLSQLGLQILCATALDK
;
A
#
# COMPACT_ATOMS: atom_id res chain seq x y z
N LEU A 1 7.19 10.36 9.69
CA LEU A 1 7.09 8.88 9.67
C LEU A 1 8.22 8.36 8.80
N ASN A 2 9.08 7.44 9.27
CA ASN A 2 10.15 6.91 8.41
C ASN A 2 9.55 5.81 7.51
N LEU A 3 9.70 5.96 6.20
CA LEU A 3 9.30 4.97 5.20
C LEU A 3 10.50 4.08 4.88
N ALA A 4 10.26 2.77 4.74
CA ALA A 4 11.28 1.81 4.34
C ALA A 4 10.67 0.87 3.30
N PHE A 5 11.39 0.68 2.20
CA PHE A 5 10.98 -0.18 1.10
C PHE A 5 12.01 -1.28 0.90
N SER A 6 11.53 -2.50 0.67
CA SER A 6 12.36 -3.65 0.34
C SER A 6 11.60 -4.51 -0.65
N GLN A 7 12.28 -4.95 -1.70
CA GLN A 7 11.74 -5.87 -2.69
C GLN A 7 12.60 -7.12 -2.72
N ARG A 8 11.95 -8.28 -2.83
CA ARG A 8 12.60 -9.56 -3.08
C ARG A 8 11.96 -10.19 -4.32
N SER A 9 12.78 -10.79 -5.16
CA SER A 9 12.35 -11.65 -6.25
C SER A 9 12.86 -13.05 -5.98
N ASP A 10 12.08 -14.06 -6.34
CA ASP A 10 12.42 -15.47 -6.21
C ASP A 10 11.93 -16.23 -7.44
N ILE A 11 12.58 -17.35 -7.76
CA ILE A 11 12.20 -18.21 -8.89
C ILE A 11 11.63 -19.50 -8.32
N VAL A 12 10.39 -19.81 -8.69
CA VAL A 12 9.69 -21.03 -8.27
C VAL A 12 9.49 -21.93 -9.49
N SER A 13 9.81 -23.21 -9.35
CA SER A 13 9.51 -24.23 -10.38
C SER A 13 8.17 -24.89 -10.06
N LEU A 14 7.21 -24.78 -10.97
CA LEU A 14 5.84 -25.28 -10.80
C LEU A 14 5.52 -26.31 -11.87
N ALA A 15 4.57 -27.20 -11.57
CA ALA A 15 3.97 -28.04 -12.60
C ALA A 15 3.06 -27.21 -13.52
N ALA A 16 2.70 -27.76 -14.69
CA ALA A 16 1.66 -27.13 -15.50
C ALA A 16 0.30 -27.22 -14.77
N ASN A 17 -0.50 -26.15 -14.83
CA ASN A 17 -1.79 -26.02 -14.15
C ASN A 17 -1.72 -26.13 -12.61
N ASP A 18 -0.72 -25.47 -12.02
CA ASP A 18 -0.53 -25.48 -10.57
C ASP A 18 -1.26 -24.32 -9.88
N TYR A 19 -1.50 -24.50 -8.58
CA TYR A 19 -1.97 -23.47 -7.67
C TYR A 19 -1.07 -23.50 -6.45
N PHE A 20 -0.47 -22.37 -6.11
CA PHE A 20 0.51 -22.31 -5.04
C PHE A 20 0.31 -21.09 -4.15
N THR A 21 0.89 -21.17 -2.96
CA THR A 21 0.90 -20.06 -2.01
C THR A 21 2.33 -19.63 -1.71
N VAL A 22 2.51 -18.33 -1.53
CA VAL A 22 3.77 -17.74 -1.07
C VAL A 22 3.48 -17.06 0.26
N SER A 23 3.98 -17.65 1.33
CA SER A 23 3.82 -17.11 2.68
C SER A 23 5.12 -16.49 3.17
N HIS A 24 5.06 -15.24 3.60
CA HIS A 24 6.12 -14.64 4.38
C HIS A 24 5.68 -14.61 5.84
N SER A 25 6.11 -15.66 6.55
CA SER A 25 5.90 -15.81 7.99
C SER A 25 7.22 -15.68 8.73
N ILE A 26 7.24 -14.93 9.82
CA ILE A 26 8.43 -14.87 10.68
C ILE A 26 8.33 -15.95 11.76
N PRO A 27 9.39 -16.77 11.97
CA PRO A 27 9.41 -17.79 13.01
C PRO A 27 9.06 -17.22 14.39
N ASN A 28 8.37 -18.02 15.20
CA ASN A 28 7.91 -17.65 16.54
C ASN A 28 9.02 -17.24 17.53
N THR A 29 10.29 -17.44 17.18
CA THR A 29 11.48 -17.12 17.97
C THR A 29 12.14 -15.79 17.60
N SER A 30 11.72 -15.12 16.52
CA SER A 30 12.37 -13.88 16.05
C SER A 30 11.63 -12.62 16.54
N THR A 31 12.37 -11.67 17.08
CA THR A 31 11.88 -10.32 17.41
C THR A 31 11.58 -9.47 16.18
N ALA A 32 12.10 -9.83 14.99
CA ALA A 32 11.85 -9.12 13.73
C ALA A 32 10.43 -9.33 13.17
N GLY A 33 9.66 -10.28 13.73
CA GLY A 33 8.31 -10.68 13.29
C GLY A 33 7.16 -9.87 13.85
N PHE A 34 7.45 -8.82 14.60
CA PHE A 34 6.46 -8.03 15.28
C PHE A 34 6.35 -6.65 14.66
N TYR A 35 5.12 -6.19 14.53
CA TYR A 35 4.89 -4.76 14.39
C TYR A 35 5.32 -4.02 15.66
N ARG A 36 5.53 -2.72 15.50
CA ARG A 36 5.54 -1.78 16.62
C ARG A 36 4.27 -1.97 17.48
N PRO A 37 4.26 -1.51 18.75
CA PRO A 37 3.05 -1.60 19.58
C PRO A 37 1.83 -1.03 18.87
N LEU A 38 0.79 -1.85 18.73
CA LEU A 38 -0.47 -1.52 18.06
C LEU A 38 -1.59 -1.40 19.08
N THR A 39 -2.43 -0.40 18.92
CA THR A 39 -3.63 -0.18 19.72
C THR A 39 -4.69 -1.22 19.37
N LEU A 40 -5.25 -1.84 20.41
CA LEU A 40 -6.34 -2.79 20.26
C LEU A 40 -7.63 -2.11 19.82
N SER A 41 -8.52 -2.87 19.17
CA SER A 41 -9.83 -2.37 18.72
C SER A 41 -10.74 -1.84 19.83
N THR A 42 -10.58 -2.36 21.05
CA THR A 42 -11.28 -1.89 22.26
C THR A 42 -10.73 -0.57 22.80
N GLY A 43 -9.61 -0.08 22.26
CA GLY A 43 -8.94 1.15 22.66
C GLY A 43 -8.09 1.00 23.92
N GLY A 44 -7.27 2.02 24.20
CA GLY A 44 -6.57 2.23 25.48
C GLY A 44 -5.39 1.29 25.81
N THR A 45 -5.27 0.13 25.16
CA THR A 45 -4.16 -0.82 25.39
C THR A 45 -3.42 -1.09 24.09
N SER A 46 -2.09 -1.25 24.18
CA SER A 46 -1.24 -1.58 23.03
C SER A 46 -0.55 -2.92 23.22
N THR A 47 -0.40 -3.68 22.14
CA THR A 47 0.26 -4.98 22.14
C THR A 47 1.26 -5.10 20.99
N THR A 48 2.33 -5.86 21.21
CA THR A 48 3.21 -6.33 20.14
C THR A 48 2.49 -7.41 19.36
N SER A 49 2.16 -7.13 18.10
CA SER A 49 1.42 -8.08 17.25
C SER A 49 2.34 -8.65 16.19
N ARG A 50 2.31 -9.97 16.04
CA ARG A 50 3.00 -10.61 14.92
C ARG A 50 2.25 -10.37 13.63
N TRP A 51 3.03 -10.27 12.56
CA TRP A 51 2.49 -10.23 11.22
C TRP A 51 2.76 -11.53 10.49
N ASN A 52 1.89 -11.80 9.53
CA ASN A 52 2.06 -12.83 8.53
C ASN A 52 1.35 -12.31 7.28
N ILE A 53 1.88 -12.64 6.12
CA ILE A 53 1.25 -12.32 4.85
C ILE A 53 1.37 -13.54 3.94
N THR A 54 0.28 -13.89 3.27
CA THR A 54 0.26 -15.00 2.31
C THR A 54 -0.43 -14.53 1.05
N ALA A 55 0.23 -14.78 -0.08
CA ALA A 55 -0.36 -14.69 -1.40
C ALA A 55 -0.77 -16.08 -1.88
N SER A 56 -1.90 -16.13 -2.57
CA SER A 56 -2.37 -17.30 -3.32
C SER A 56 -2.30 -16.95 -4.80
N ILE A 57 -1.61 -17.77 -5.57
CA ILE A 57 -1.37 -17.52 -6.99
C ILE A 57 -1.89 -18.72 -7.76
N ASP A 58 -2.90 -18.48 -8.59
CA ASP A 58 -3.45 -19.47 -9.50
C ASP A 58 -2.86 -19.27 -10.90
N VAL A 59 -2.02 -20.21 -11.34
CA VAL A 59 -1.45 -20.23 -12.69
C VAL A 59 -2.13 -21.27 -13.58
N ARG A 60 -3.30 -21.78 -13.17
CA ARG A 60 -4.12 -22.65 -14.02
C ARG A 60 -4.65 -21.87 -15.21
N VAL A 61 -4.81 -22.59 -16.32
CA VAL A 61 -5.42 -22.04 -17.53
C VAL A 61 -6.85 -21.63 -17.24
N ARG A 62 -7.17 -20.38 -17.57
CA ARG A 62 -8.48 -19.80 -17.37
C ARG A 62 -9.51 -20.45 -18.28
N PRO A 63 -10.74 -20.71 -17.79
CA PRO A 63 -11.80 -21.33 -18.57
C PRO A 63 -12.41 -20.40 -19.65
N ASP A 64 -12.28 -19.09 -19.51
CA ASP A 64 -12.93 -18.09 -20.37
C ASP A 64 -12.12 -17.76 -21.63
N ASN A 65 -10.80 -17.67 -21.53
CA ASN A 65 -9.93 -17.25 -22.64
C ASN A 65 -8.76 -18.21 -22.95
N GLY A 66 -8.56 -19.26 -22.14
CA GLY A 66 -7.50 -20.25 -22.33
C GLY A 66 -6.08 -19.73 -22.04
N LEU A 67 -5.94 -18.55 -21.42
CA LEU A 67 -4.67 -17.98 -20.98
C LEU A 67 -4.39 -18.32 -19.52
N ILE A 68 -3.16 -18.08 -19.06
CA ILE A 68 -2.82 -18.20 -17.63
C ILE A 68 -3.29 -16.94 -16.92
N ASN A 69 -3.84 -17.08 -15.71
CA ASN A 69 -4.22 -15.96 -14.88
C ASN A 69 -2.98 -15.22 -14.32
N THR A 70 -3.03 -13.90 -14.31
CA THR A 70 -2.05 -13.03 -13.67
C THR A 70 -2.69 -12.41 -12.42
N PRO A 71 -2.15 -12.66 -11.21
CA PRO A 71 -2.69 -12.08 -9.98
C PRO A 71 -2.80 -10.55 -10.03
N PRO A 72 -3.72 -9.95 -9.27
CA PRO A 72 -3.89 -8.52 -9.25
C PRO A 72 -2.68 -7.86 -8.57
N LEU A 73 -2.33 -6.68 -9.04
CA LEU A 73 -1.42 -5.78 -8.34
C LEU A 73 -2.18 -4.98 -7.30
N ALA A 74 -1.59 -4.81 -6.13
CA ALA A 74 -2.15 -4.00 -5.05
C ALA A 74 -1.07 -3.16 -4.37
N ASN A 75 -1.30 -1.86 -4.23
CA ASN A 75 -0.34 -0.92 -3.67
C ASN A 75 -1.02 0.04 -2.70
N VAL A 76 -0.36 0.27 -1.56
CA VAL A 76 -0.73 1.30 -0.59
C VAL A 76 0.52 1.71 0.19
N MET A 77 0.67 2.99 0.46
CA MET A 77 1.77 3.48 1.28
C MET A 77 1.58 3.02 2.74
N SER A 78 2.67 2.73 3.44
CA SER A 78 2.66 2.40 4.85
C SER A 78 3.82 3.09 5.53
N PRO A 79 3.61 3.88 6.60
CA PRO A 79 2.34 4.10 7.29
C PRO A 79 1.44 5.18 6.68
N GLN A 80 0.14 5.09 6.93
CA GLN A 80 -0.88 6.10 6.62
C GLN A 80 -1.11 6.99 7.84
N GLY A 81 -1.10 8.31 7.68
CA GLY A 81 -1.47 9.24 8.75
C GLY A 81 -2.95 9.61 8.67
N ILE A 82 -3.70 9.53 9.78
CA ILE A 82 -5.10 9.98 9.85
C ILE A 82 -5.33 10.95 11.02
N PRO A 83 -6.19 11.96 10.86
CA PRO A 83 -6.52 12.87 11.94
C PRO A 83 -7.36 12.21 13.02
N LEU A 84 -7.14 12.61 14.27
CA LEU A 84 -7.99 12.21 15.40
C LEU A 84 -9.46 12.59 15.16
N ASN A 85 -10.37 11.65 15.39
CA ASN A 85 -11.83 11.81 15.34
C ASN A 85 -12.41 12.24 13.97
N ILE A 86 -11.65 12.10 12.89
CA ILE A 86 -12.13 12.40 11.53
C ILE A 86 -12.19 11.11 10.71
N PRO A 87 -13.36 10.74 10.16
CA PRO A 87 -13.46 9.63 9.22
C PRO A 87 -12.55 9.87 8.02
N THR A 88 -11.64 8.94 7.78
CA THR A 88 -10.65 9.04 6.71
C THR A 88 -10.76 7.85 5.79
N GLN A 89 -10.75 8.12 4.48
CA GLN A 89 -10.73 7.09 3.45
C GLN A 89 -9.29 6.85 2.99
N ILE A 90 -8.88 5.59 2.98
CA ILE A 90 -7.60 5.12 2.48
C ILE A 90 -7.90 4.20 1.31
N VAL A 91 -7.47 4.60 0.11
CA VAL A 91 -7.66 3.82 -1.11
C VAL A 91 -6.45 2.93 -1.33
N ILE A 92 -6.68 1.62 -1.45
CA ILE A 92 -5.67 0.67 -1.89
C ILE A 92 -5.76 0.62 -3.42
N SER A 93 -4.71 1.07 -4.10
CA SER A 93 -4.68 1.06 -5.56
C SER A 93 -4.56 -0.37 -6.04
N THR A 94 -5.50 -0.80 -6.88
CA THR A 94 -5.50 -2.12 -7.48
C THR A 94 -5.45 -2.04 -8.99
N PHE A 95 -4.83 -3.04 -9.60
CA PHE A 95 -4.77 -3.18 -11.05
C PHE A 95 -4.73 -4.66 -11.42
N ASP A 96 -5.44 -5.02 -12.48
CA ASP A 96 -5.45 -6.36 -13.00
C ASP A 96 -5.21 -6.29 -14.52
N ILE A 97 -4.18 -6.98 -15.00
CA ILE A 97 -3.79 -6.92 -16.43
C ILE A 97 -4.72 -7.75 -17.31
N ASP A 98 -5.40 -8.69 -16.69
CA ASP A 98 -6.29 -9.68 -17.26
C ASP A 98 -7.71 -9.13 -17.45
N GLY A 99 -8.01 -7.97 -16.85
CA GLY A 99 -9.30 -7.29 -16.93
C GLY A 99 -10.32 -7.82 -15.93
N ASP A 100 -9.87 -8.57 -14.93
CA ASP A 100 -10.71 -9.24 -13.95
C ASP A 100 -11.31 -8.26 -12.95
N ASN A 101 -12.40 -8.68 -12.31
CA ASN A 101 -13.06 -7.88 -11.30
C ASN A 101 -12.30 -7.99 -9.96
N VAL A 102 -11.52 -6.98 -9.62
CA VAL A 102 -10.76 -6.97 -8.35
C VAL A 102 -11.64 -6.56 -7.16
N ARG A 103 -11.56 -7.33 -6.07
CA ARG A 103 -12.26 -7.05 -4.81
C ARG A 103 -11.34 -7.16 -3.60
N CYS A 104 -11.68 -6.44 -2.54
CA CYS A 104 -10.99 -6.55 -1.27
C CYS A 104 -11.84 -7.18 -0.18
N ARG A 105 -11.18 -7.96 0.69
CA ARG A 105 -11.72 -8.47 1.95
C ARG A 105 -10.69 -8.38 3.07
N TRP A 106 -11.16 -8.43 4.31
CA TRP A 106 -10.24 -8.59 5.44
C TRP A 106 -9.53 -9.95 5.38
N SER A 107 -8.25 -9.94 5.75
CA SER A 107 -7.54 -11.18 6.05
C SER A 107 -8.18 -11.89 7.24
N ASN A 108 -8.37 -13.20 7.16
CA ASN A 108 -9.17 -13.95 8.14
C ASN A 108 -8.47 -15.17 8.76
N SER A 109 -7.23 -15.46 8.36
CA SER A 109 -6.45 -16.58 8.88
C SER A 109 -5.11 -16.14 9.47
N SER A 110 -4.56 -16.92 10.40
CA SER A 110 -3.24 -16.66 10.97
C SER A 110 -2.11 -16.68 9.93
N LEU A 111 -2.33 -17.29 8.75
CA LEU A 111 -1.41 -17.25 7.62
C LEU A 111 -1.47 -15.93 6.85
N GLU A 112 -2.65 -15.30 6.78
CA GLU A 112 -2.85 -14.04 6.06
C GLU A 112 -2.57 -12.80 6.90
N CYS A 113 -2.75 -12.89 8.23
CA CYS A 113 -2.67 -11.71 9.12
C CYS A 113 -1.96 -11.94 10.46
N GLY A 114 -1.52 -13.15 10.79
CA GLY A 114 -0.85 -13.40 12.07
C GLY A 114 -1.72 -13.01 13.27
N ASN A 115 -1.33 -11.96 14.00
CA ASN A 115 -2.08 -11.41 15.15
C ASN A 115 -2.75 -10.06 14.85
N VAL A 116 -2.70 -9.59 13.60
CA VAL A 116 -3.29 -8.30 13.17
C VAL A 116 -4.55 -8.49 12.32
N CYS A 117 -5.20 -9.64 12.43
CA CYS A 117 -6.48 -9.89 11.76
C CYS A 117 -7.52 -8.88 12.25
N PHE A 118 -8.43 -8.45 11.36
CA PHE A 118 -9.55 -7.62 11.78
C PHE A 118 -10.48 -8.42 12.72
N PRO A 119 -11.02 -7.83 13.80
CA PRO A 119 -10.82 -6.47 14.29
C PRO A 119 -9.89 -6.43 15.51
N THR A 120 -8.70 -7.03 15.49
CA THR A 120 -7.84 -7.08 16.70
C THR A 120 -7.08 -5.78 16.94
N THR A 121 -6.43 -5.25 15.90
CA THR A 121 -5.49 -4.10 15.99
C THR A 121 -5.94 -2.89 15.18
N ILE A 122 -7.25 -2.75 15.01
CA ILE A 122 -7.90 -1.67 14.26
C ILE A 122 -9.35 -1.51 14.79
N PRO A 123 -9.92 -0.31 14.87
CA PRO A 123 -11.27 -0.12 15.41
C PRO A 123 -12.29 -1.01 14.70
N SER A 124 -13.16 -1.69 15.45
CA SER A 124 -14.17 -2.60 14.88
C SER A 124 -15.24 -1.89 14.03
N SER A 125 -15.34 -0.57 14.14
CA SER A 125 -16.16 0.30 13.29
C SER A 125 -15.54 0.59 11.92
N THR A 126 -14.30 0.15 11.68
CA THR A 126 -13.63 0.33 10.38
C THR A 126 -14.34 -0.47 9.30
N ILE A 127 -14.63 0.18 8.18
CA ILE A 127 -15.32 -0.42 7.04
C ILE A 127 -14.33 -0.62 5.90
N LEU A 128 -14.35 -1.79 5.27
CA LEU A 128 -13.66 -2.06 4.02
C LEU A 128 -14.72 -2.35 2.95
N SER A 129 -14.78 -1.51 1.92
CA SER A 129 -15.63 -1.76 0.77
C SER A 129 -14.95 -2.71 -0.23
N SER A 130 -15.77 -3.36 -1.07
CA SER A 130 -15.27 -4.31 -2.07
C SER A 130 -14.34 -3.66 -3.09
N ASN A 131 -14.48 -2.37 -3.39
CA ASN A 131 -13.60 -1.62 -4.27
C ASN A 131 -12.27 -1.18 -3.60
N CYS A 132 -11.87 -1.84 -2.52
CA CYS A 132 -10.58 -1.62 -1.86
C CYS A 132 -10.40 -0.24 -1.22
N THR A 133 -11.51 0.38 -0.78
CA THR A 133 -11.49 1.60 0.02
C THR A 133 -11.75 1.28 1.50
N LEU A 134 -10.79 1.62 2.35
CA LEU A 134 -10.91 1.49 3.80
C LEU A 134 -11.36 2.82 4.40
N THR A 135 -12.42 2.80 5.22
CA THR A 135 -12.92 3.96 5.97
C THR A 135 -12.72 3.72 7.46
N ILE A 136 -11.91 4.55 8.10
CA ILE A 136 -11.52 4.44 9.51
C ILE A 136 -11.68 5.77 10.23
N THR A 137 -12.05 5.71 11.51
CA THR A 137 -11.93 6.84 12.44
C THR A 137 -10.99 6.45 13.57
N GLY A 138 -9.91 7.21 13.76
CA GLY A 138 -9.00 7.03 14.88
C GLY A 138 -9.47 7.82 16.09
N ASN A 139 -9.80 7.15 17.20
CA ASN A 139 -10.37 7.80 18.39
C ASN A 139 -9.35 8.00 19.53
N VAL A 140 -8.14 7.47 19.37
CA VAL A 140 -7.06 7.57 20.35
C VAL A 140 -5.90 8.30 19.70
N THR A 141 -5.47 9.42 20.28
CA THR A 141 -4.33 10.18 19.74
C THR A 141 -3.03 9.41 19.92
N ASN A 142 -2.06 9.62 19.03
CA ASN A 142 -0.77 8.95 19.03
C ASN A 142 -0.85 7.42 18.99
N SER A 143 -1.97 6.89 18.51
CA SER A 143 -2.21 5.45 18.40
C SER A 143 -1.77 4.92 17.05
N TRP A 144 -1.53 3.61 17.02
CA TRP A 144 -1.11 2.90 15.82
C TRP A 144 -2.00 1.70 15.60
N TYR A 145 -2.56 1.59 14.40
CA TYR A 145 -3.36 0.47 13.96
C TYR A 145 -2.67 -0.26 12.82
N CYS A 146 -3.14 -1.47 12.54
CA CYS A 146 -2.71 -2.24 11.37
C CYS A 146 -3.93 -2.78 10.65
N ALA A 147 -3.98 -2.56 9.33
CA ALA A 147 -4.97 -3.15 8.44
C ALA A 147 -4.31 -4.32 7.69
N SER A 148 -4.98 -5.48 7.66
CA SER A 148 -4.56 -6.65 6.90
C SER A 148 -5.68 -7.09 5.95
N ILE A 149 -5.41 -7.00 4.66
CA ILE A 149 -6.40 -7.11 3.59
C ILE A 149 -5.89 -8.08 2.54
N GLN A 150 -6.82 -8.81 1.92
CA GLN A 150 -6.58 -9.61 0.73
C GLN A 150 -7.24 -8.93 -0.46
N VAL A 151 -6.49 -8.81 -1.54
CA VAL A 151 -6.94 -8.28 -2.84
C VAL A 151 -7.05 -9.43 -3.80
N GLU A 152 -8.27 -9.69 -4.26
CA GLU A 152 -8.64 -10.90 -5.00
C GLU A 152 -9.16 -10.56 -6.39
N ASP A 153 -8.77 -11.33 -7.39
CA ASP A 153 -9.26 -11.26 -8.77
C ASP A 153 -10.40 -12.28 -9.00
N PHE A 154 -11.29 -11.93 -9.92
CA PHE A 154 -12.43 -12.77 -10.28
C PHE A 154 -12.74 -12.60 -11.77
N ILE A 155 -12.75 -13.71 -12.52
CA ILE A 155 -13.08 -13.76 -13.96
C ILE A 155 -14.38 -13.01 -14.31
N ASP A 156 -15.38 -13.06 -13.43
CA ASP A 156 -16.65 -12.37 -13.64
C ASP A 156 -17.20 -11.72 -12.37
N THR A 157 -17.83 -10.56 -12.58
CA THR A 157 -18.64 -9.80 -11.64
C THR A 157 -19.81 -10.59 -11.02
N ASN A 158 -20.39 -11.59 -11.71
CA ASN A 158 -21.65 -12.21 -11.28
C ASN A 158 -21.70 -13.74 -11.11
N LEU A 159 -20.70 -14.51 -11.54
CA LEU A 159 -20.83 -15.98 -11.62
C LEU A 159 -19.82 -16.79 -10.79
N MET A 160 -18.72 -16.22 -10.33
CA MET A 160 -17.70 -16.96 -9.58
C MET A 160 -17.57 -16.41 -8.16
N ALA A 161 -17.90 -17.23 -7.16
CA ALA A 161 -17.69 -16.93 -5.74
C ALA A 161 -16.25 -17.23 -5.28
N VAL A 162 -15.41 -17.76 -6.17
CA VAL A 162 -14.05 -18.21 -5.86
C VAL A 162 -13.08 -17.26 -6.55
N ALA A 163 -12.22 -16.62 -5.76
CA ALA A 163 -11.11 -15.83 -6.26
C ALA A 163 -10.12 -16.73 -7.00
N MET A 164 -9.51 -16.24 -8.07
CA MET A 164 -8.44 -17.02 -8.72
C MET A 164 -7.17 -16.93 -7.87
N SER A 165 -6.71 -15.70 -7.67
CA SER A 165 -5.54 -15.32 -6.90
C SER A 165 -5.92 -14.32 -5.81
N SER A 166 -5.05 -14.22 -4.82
CA SER A 166 -5.21 -13.35 -3.66
C SER A 166 -3.86 -12.77 -3.28
N VAL A 167 -3.73 -11.45 -3.32
CA VAL A 167 -2.50 -10.73 -2.98
C VAL A 167 -2.68 -9.98 -1.65
N PRO A 168 -1.80 -10.20 -0.66
CA PRO A 168 -1.92 -9.58 0.65
C PRO A 168 -1.45 -8.13 0.61
N VAL A 169 -2.20 -7.26 1.30
CA VAL A 169 -1.79 -5.89 1.61
C VAL A 169 -1.90 -5.69 3.11
N GLN A 170 -0.79 -5.29 3.74
CA GLN A 170 -0.75 -5.01 5.17
C GLN A 170 -0.01 -3.71 5.44
N PHE A 171 -0.66 -2.77 6.13
CA PHE A 171 -0.11 -1.43 6.35
C PHE A 171 -0.49 -0.86 7.71
N LEU A 172 0.39 0.02 8.20
CA LEU A 172 0.21 0.71 9.47
C LEU A 172 -0.59 2.01 9.28
N ILE A 173 -1.38 2.35 10.28
CA ILE A 173 -2.14 3.60 10.34
C ILE A 173 -1.78 4.31 11.63
N TYR A 174 -1.37 5.57 11.56
CA TYR A 174 -1.02 6.41 12.70
C TYR A 174 -2.06 7.51 12.89
N VAL A 175 -2.61 7.63 14.11
CA VAL A 175 -3.53 8.70 14.47
C VAL A 175 -2.73 9.87 15.01
N TYR A 176 -2.66 10.95 14.24
CA TYR A 176 -2.00 12.17 14.70
C TYR A 176 -2.97 13.05 15.51
N PRO A 177 -2.45 13.83 16.48
CA PRO A 177 -3.28 14.74 17.27
C PRO A 177 -4.01 15.74 16.36
N PRO A 178 -5.15 16.31 16.79
CA PRO A 178 -5.84 17.34 16.03
C PRO A 178 -4.86 18.43 15.62
N GLN A 179 -4.72 18.62 14.31
CA GLN A 179 -3.95 19.73 13.77
C GLN A 179 -4.90 20.79 13.26
N ASN A 180 -4.53 22.06 13.46
CA ASN A 180 -5.20 23.20 12.82
C ASN A 180 -4.82 23.35 11.34
N CYS A 181 -4.11 22.37 10.79
CA CYS A 181 -3.64 22.37 9.42
C CYS A 181 -4.29 21.24 8.60
N PRO A 182 -4.76 21.53 7.38
CA PRO A 182 -5.12 20.50 6.40
C PRO A 182 -3.91 19.74 5.86
N VAL A 183 -4.07 18.44 5.60
CA VAL A 183 -3.06 17.57 5.00
C VAL A 183 -2.53 18.16 3.69
N PRO A 184 -1.22 18.06 3.37
CA PRO A 184 -0.68 18.49 2.09
C PRO A 184 -1.38 17.81 0.90
N SER A 185 -1.54 18.55 -0.20
CA SER A 185 -2.04 17.99 -1.46
C SER A 185 -0.87 17.62 -2.35
N LEU A 186 -0.93 16.44 -2.97
CA LEU A 186 0.05 15.97 -3.93
C LEU A 186 -0.56 15.97 -5.33
N SER A 187 0.21 16.42 -6.31
CA SER A 187 -0.12 16.34 -7.73
C SER A 187 0.92 15.49 -8.46
N SER A 188 0.43 14.61 -9.33
CA SER A 188 1.24 13.75 -10.19
C SER A 188 0.63 13.69 -11.60
N PRO A 189 1.39 13.27 -12.63
CA PRO A 189 0.80 12.98 -13.93
C PRO A 189 -0.29 11.91 -13.79
N SER A 190 -1.50 12.21 -14.26
CA SER A 190 -2.68 11.34 -14.12
C SER A 190 -2.80 10.27 -15.21
N THR A 191 -1.77 10.09 -16.05
CA THR A 191 -1.79 9.18 -17.20
C THR A 191 -0.61 8.22 -17.14
N CYS A 192 -0.81 7.00 -17.66
CA CYS A 192 0.27 6.03 -17.81
C CYS A 192 1.26 6.53 -18.87
N ILE A 193 2.55 6.48 -18.56
CA ILE A 193 3.62 6.95 -19.44
C ILE A 193 4.46 5.75 -19.88
N GLY A 194 4.58 5.56 -21.20
CA GLY A 194 5.48 4.56 -21.76
C GLY A 194 6.94 5.01 -21.63
N VAL A 195 7.76 4.17 -21.00
CA VAL A 195 9.21 4.40 -20.82
C VAL A 195 9.99 3.22 -21.38
N GLN A 196 11.20 3.47 -21.88
CA GLN A 196 12.03 2.45 -22.52
C GLN A 196 13.04 1.84 -21.53
N VAL A 197 13.22 0.52 -21.60
CA VAL A 197 14.24 -0.21 -20.81
C VAL A 197 15.63 0.39 -21.03
N GLY A 198 16.34 0.66 -19.93
CA GLY A 198 17.68 1.24 -19.91
C GLY A 198 17.74 2.74 -20.20
N VAL A 199 16.62 3.41 -20.50
CA VAL A 199 16.57 4.85 -20.76
C VAL A 199 16.02 5.55 -19.51
N PRO A 200 16.77 6.50 -18.91
CA PRO A 200 16.28 7.24 -17.77
C PRO A 200 15.12 8.15 -18.17
N TYR A 201 14.05 8.09 -17.39
CA TYR A 201 12.88 8.96 -17.51
C TYR A 201 12.68 9.72 -16.21
N THR A 202 12.54 11.05 -16.28
CA THR A 202 12.36 11.91 -15.10
C THR A 202 10.94 12.47 -15.07
N VAL A 203 10.30 12.35 -13.90
CA VAL A 203 9.01 12.96 -13.59
C VAL A 203 9.16 13.89 -12.39
N THR A 204 8.46 15.02 -12.41
CA THR A 204 8.39 15.95 -11.28
C THR A 204 7.09 15.71 -10.51
N LEU A 205 7.22 15.43 -9.22
CA LEU A 205 6.10 15.42 -8.29
C LEU A 205 6.01 16.77 -7.61
N ALA A 206 4.81 17.34 -7.52
CA ALA A 206 4.59 18.62 -6.87
C ALA A 206 3.59 18.47 -5.72
N ALA A 207 3.92 19.04 -4.57
CA ALA A 207 3.08 19.06 -3.38
C ALA A 207 2.81 20.49 -2.93
N VAL A 208 1.63 20.74 -2.37
CA VAL A 208 1.25 22.04 -1.80
C VAL A 208 0.98 21.87 -0.31
N ASN A 209 1.65 22.71 0.46
CA ASN A 209 1.44 22.85 1.88
C ASN A 209 0.17 23.68 2.14
N ASN A 210 -0.85 23.01 2.66
CA ASN A 210 -2.13 23.64 2.98
C ASN A 210 -2.15 24.31 4.37
N CYS A 211 -1.06 24.24 5.15
CA CYS A 211 -0.88 24.93 6.45
C CYS A 211 -0.46 26.40 6.34
N GLY A 212 -0.17 26.89 5.12
CA GLY A 212 0.55 28.16 4.96
C GLY A 212 1.98 28.08 5.50
N SER A 213 2.54 29.21 5.94
CA SER A 213 3.96 29.31 6.36
C SER A 213 4.27 28.74 7.75
N THR A 214 3.31 28.06 8.39
CA THR A 214 3.45 27.58 9.79
C THR A 214 4.02 26.17 9.92
N SER A 215 4.03 25.41 8.82
CA SER A 215 4.67 24.10 8.68
C SER A 215 5.41 24.06 7.36
N ASN A 216 6.31 23.10 7.17
CA ASN A 216 7.00 22.86 5.91
C ASN A 216 6.84 21.40 5.51
N ILE A 217 6.74 21.16 4.20
CA ILE A 217 6.86 19.80 3.67
C ILE A 217 8.32 19.39 3.81
N SER A 218 8.55 18.36 4.59
CA SER A 218 9.87 17.80 4.86
C SER A 218 10.36 16.87 3.75
N ASP A 219 9.44 16.19 3.06
CA ASP A 219 9.76 15.32 1.94
C ASP A 219 8.51 15.01 1.08
N ILE A 220 8.74 14.62 -0.18
CA ILE A 220 7.76 13.90 -1.00
C ILE A 220 8.28 12.47 -1.10
N ALA A 221 7.78 11.61 -0.23
CA ALA A 221 8.27 10.24 -0.15
C ALA A 221 7.59 9.37 -1.19
N VAL A 222 8.38 8.54 -1.88
CA VAL A 222 7.91 7.64 -2.94
C VAL A 222 8.14 6.19 -2.55
N GLN A 223 7.27 5.29 -3.00
CA GLN A 223 7.51 3.85 -2.93
C GLN A 223 8.61 3.48 -3.92
N ALA A 224 9.87 3.59 -3.50
CA ALA A 224 11.02 3.31 -4.34
C ALA A 224 11.18 1.81 -4.59
N PHE A 225 11.38 1.45 -5.85
CA PHE A 225 11.77 0.12 -6.31
C PHE A 225 13.02 0.22 -7.18
N SER A 226 13.57 -0.91 -7.63
CA SER A 226 14.83 -0.93 -8.36
C SER A 226 14.80 -0.01 -9.59
N GLY A 227 15.84 0.78 -9.80
CA GLY A 227 15.93 1.75 -10.89
C GLY A 227 15.33 3.14 -10.60
N ILE A 228 14.69 3.34 -9.44
CA ILE A 228 14.26 4.68 -8.99
C ILE A 228 15.42 5.41 -8.30
N VAL A 229 15.63 6.67 -8.70
CA VAL A 229 16.55 7.62 -8.08
C VAL A 229 15.78 8.88 -7.71
N GLU A 230 15.83 9.23 -6.43
CA GLU A 230 15.14 10.39 -5.88
C GLU A 230 16.06 11.61 -5.85
N GLY A 231 15.59 12.72 -6.41
CA GLY A 231 16.22 14.02 -6.26
C GLY A 231 15.91 14.67 -4.90
N PRO A 232 16.57 15.79 -4.58
CA PRO A 232 16.22 16.57 -3.41
C PRO A 232 14.83 17.19 -3.55
N ILE A 233 14.15 17.41 -2.42
CA ILE A 233 12.97 18.26 -2.38
C ILE A 233 13.38 19.74 -2.49
N ILE A 234 12.65 20.51 -3.29
CA ILE A 234 12.88 21.93 -3.53
C ILE A 234 11.60 22.69 -3.18
N GLN A 235 11.70 23.69 -2.31
CA GLN A 235 10.62 24.66 -2.09
C GLN A 235 10.63 25.67 -3.22
N LEU A 236 9.49 25.87 -3.89
CA LEU A 236 9.30 26.95 -4.85
C LEU A 236 9.12 28.26 -4.07
N ASP A 237 9.77 29.34 -4.49
CA ASP A 237 9.74 30.67 -3.84
C ASP A 237 10.09 30.71 -2.33
N PRO A 238 11.26 30.19 -1.93
CA PRO A 238 11.68 30.18 -0.53
C PRO A 238 11.91 31.60 0.02
N PRO A 239 11.61 31.86 1.31
CA PRO A 239 11.11 30.92 2.32
C PRO A 239 9.57 30.84 2.42
N ASN A 240 8.84 31.66 1.65
CA ASN A 240 7.41 31.88 1.86
C ASN A 240 6.50 31.02 0.98
N GLY A 241 7.05 30.35 -0.04
CA GLY A 241 6.25 29.55 -0.94
C GLY A 241 5.72 28.29 -0.27
N THR A 242 4.49 27.92 -0.62
CA THR A 242 3.83 26.73 -0.08
C THR A 242 3.96 25.52 -1.01
N SER A 243 4.55 25.69 -2.18
CA SER A 243 4.71 24.64 -3.18
C SER A 243 6.09 24.01 -3.10
N TYR A 244 6.15 22.70 -3.25
CA TYR A 244 7.36 21.90 -3.18
C TYR A 244 7.41 20.94 -4.37
N GLU A 245 8.59 20.74 -4.93
CA GLU A 245 8.82 19.81 -6.03
C GLU A 245 9.91 18.80 -5.70
N LYS A 246 9.78 17.60 -6.25
CA LYS A 246 10.81 16.56 -6.18
C LYS A 246 10.87 15.82 -7.51
N ASN A 247 12.07 15.76 -8.09
CA ASN A 247 12.32 15.00 -9.31
C ASN A 247 12.58 13.54 -8.97
N ILE A 248 11.88 12.66 -9.66
CA ILE A 248 12.05 11.20 -9.56
C ILE A 248 12.53 10.72 -10.92
N THR A 249 13.68 10.05 -10.95
CA THR A 249 14.22 9.46 -12.18
C THR A 249 14.07 7.95 -12.11
N TYR A 250 13.42 7.37 -13.11
CA TYR A 250 13.26 5.94 -13.26
C TYR A 250 14.06 5.44 -14.46
N THR A 251 14.95 4.47 -14.24
CA THR A 251 15.63 3.75 -15.32
C THR A 251 15.13 2.29 -15.32
N PRO A 252 14.22 1.91 -16.23
CA PRO A 252 13.62 0.59 -16.21
C PRO A 252 14.63 -0.52 -16.51
N LEU A 253 14.57 -1.59 -15.72
CA LEU A 253 15.36 -2.80 -15.93
C LEU A 253 14.60 -3.78 -16.83
N LEU A 254 15.32 -4.69 -17.49
CA LEU A 254 14.70 -5.72 -18.34
C LEU A 254 13.73 -6.62 -17.54
N SER A 255 14.00 -6.84 -16.26
CA SER A 255 13.13 -7.57 -15.35
C SER A 255 11.85 -6.83 -14.95
N GLN A 256 11.67 -5.58 -15.38
CA GLN A 256 10.53 -4.71 -15.06
C GLN A 256 9.65 -4.44 -16.28
N LEU A 257 9.75 -5.28 -17.32
CA LEU A 257 8.83 -5.22 -18.46
C LEU A 257 7.39 -5.37 -17.97
N GLY A 258 6.52 -4.45 -18.40
CA GLY A 258 5.12 -4.39 -17.98
C GLY A 258 4.77 -3.08 -17.27
N LEU A 259 3.59 -3.04 -16.66
CA LEU A 259 3.11 -1.88 -15.92
C LEU A 259 3.88 -1.73 -14.59
N GLN A 260 4.32 -0.50 -14.32
CA GLN A 260 4.92 -0.13 -13.04
C GLN A 260 4.05 0.95 -12.38
N ILE A 261 3.80 0.80 -11.07
CA ILE A 261 3.01 1.75 -10.30
C ILE A 261 3.91 2.40 -9.26
N LEU A 262 3.99 3.74 -9.29
CA LEU A 262 4.71 4.54 -8.31
C LEU A 262 3.69 5.25 -7.41
N CYS A 263 3.72 4.94 -6.11
CA CYS A 263 2.96 5.67 -5.10
C CYS A 263 3.83 6.74 -4.45
N ALA A 264 3.22 7.86 -4.06
CA ALA A 264 3.92 8.98 -3.45
C ALA A 264 3.04 9.65 -2.39
N THR A 265 3.66 10.22 -1.36
CA THR A 265 2.98 10.99 -0.32
C THR A 265 3.83 12.18 0.12
N ALA A 266 3.19 13.32 0.39
CA ALA A 266 3.86 14.47 0.96
C ALA A 266 3.88 14.37 2.48
N LEU A 267 5.05 14.59 3.08
CA LEU A 267 5.28 14.48 4.52
C LEU A 267 5.54 15.86 5.11
N ASP A 268 4.65 16.34 5.97
CA ASP A 268 4.84 17.56 6.74
C ASP A 268 5.63 17.32 8.03
N LYS A 269 6.14 18.41 8.62
CA LYS A 269 6.78 18.45 9.94
C LYS A 269 6.16 19.53 10.82
#